data_AF-A0A2T5EW37-F1
#
_entry.id   AF-A0A2T5EW37-F1
#
_cell.length_a   1.000
_cell.length_b   1.000
_cell.length_c   1.000
_cell.angle_alpha   90.00
_cell.angle_beta   90.00
_cell.angle_gamma   90.00
#
_symmetry.space_group_name_H-M   'P 1'
#
loop_
_entity.id
_entity.type
_entity.pdbx_description
1 polymer ?
#
loop_
_entity_poly.entity_id
_entity_poly.type
_entity_poly.pdbx_seq_one_letter_code
_entity_poly.pdbx_strand_id
1 'polypeptide(L)'
;MSRFKQGETSDAVKEKKLMITQSIIRKAKILDKIKSHSDIPSTLTCGASGFSQASINKWSDESFGVVSYSYNSARAEHNADALSELLNSIDGANNRLKHARKKVQSISVSDKTKPSRVSVDEVHRLREENEELKVALAEIYRAYMQLLDSCREDEQIDKAYRKLILEQARILGANRVAEVE
;
A
#
# COMPACT_ATOMS: atom_id res chain seq x y z
N MET A 1 -22.81 5.39 45.55
CA MET A 1 -21.96 6.00 44.51
C MET A 1 -21.19 7.16 45.14
N SER A 2 -19.86 7.05 45.23
CA SER A 2 -19.01 8.09 45.83
C SER A 2 -19.13 9.38 45.01
N ARG A 3 -19.51 10.49 45.66
CA ARG A 3 -19.52 11.81 45.03
C ARG A 3 -18.07 12.30 44.95
N PHE A 4 -17.61 12.68 43.76
CA PHE A 4 -16.28 13.30 43.57
C PHE A 4 -16.12 14.49 44.53
N LYS A 5 -14.96 14.62 45.20
CA LYS A 5 -14.69 15.80 46.02
C LYS A 5 -14.50 17.01 45.11
N GLN A 6 -15.06 18.14 45.50
CA GLN A 6 -14.96 19.39 44.77
C GLN A 6 -13.46 19.76 44.64
N GLY A 7 -12.94 19.78 43.42
CA GLY A 7 -11.51 20.01 43.11
C GLY A 7 -10.73 18.78 42.64
N GLU A 8 -11.27 17.57 42.77
CA GLU A 8 -10.63 16.36 42.21
C GLU A 8 -10.90 16.25 40.71
N THR A 9 -9.82 16.18 39.92
CA THR A 9 -9.92 15.85 38.50
C THR A 9 -10.17 14.35 38.36
N SER A 10 -11.25 13.96 37.68
CA SER A 10 -11.59 12.56 37.40
C SER A 10 -10.42 11.81 36.76
N ASP A 11 -10.26 10.53 37.09
CA ASP A 11 -9.20 9.68 36.56
C ASP A 11 -9.26 9.59 35.03
N ALA A 12 -10.46 9.61 34.44
CA ALA A 12 -10.64 9.65 32.99
C ALA A 12 -10.02 10.91 32.35
N VAL A 13 -10.03 12.04 33.04
CA VAL A 13 -9.43 13.29 32.54
C VAL A 13 -7.90 13.24 32.66
N LYS A 14 -7.37 12.64 33.73
CA LYS A 14 -5.92 12.41 33.88
C LYS A 14 -5.40 11.46 32.81
N GLU A 15 -6.12 10.37 32.56
CA GLU A 15 -5.78 9.38 31.54
C GLU A 15 -5.77 10.02 30.14
N LYS A 16 -6.80 10.82 29.80
CA LYS A 16 -6.83 11.54 28.53
C LYS A 16 -5.65 12.50 28.34
N LYS A 17 -5.25 13.22 29.41
CA LYS A 17 -4.06 14.08 29.36
C LYS A 17 -2.81 13.26 29.08
N LEU A 18 -2.61 12.16 29.80
CA LEU A 18 -1.47 11.26 29.60
C LEU A 18 -1.44 10.67 28.19
N MET A 19 -2.59 10.26 27.65
CA MET A 19 -2.67 9.75 26.28
C MET A 19 -2.24 10.79 25.24
N ILE A 20 -2.61 12.07 25.43
CA ILE A 20 -2.19 13.15 24.53
C ILE A 20 -0.66 13.33 24.63
N THR A 21 -0.10 13.41 25.83
CA THR A 21 1.35 13.53 26.04
C THR A 21 2.10 12.36 25.38
N GLN A 22 1.66 11.13 25.62
CA GLN A 22 2.24 9.94 25.01
C GLN A 22 2.11 9.94 23.49
N SER A 23 0.97 10.41 22.97
CA SER A 23 0.76 10.53 21.53
C SER A 23 1.70 11.55 20.90
N ILE A 24 1.97 12.69 21.55
CA ILE A 24 2.93 13.69 21.06
C ILE A 24 4.33 13.07 20.95
N ILE A 25 4.77 12.37 21.98
CA ILE A 25 6.08 11.69 22.01
C ILE A 25 6.15 10.58 20.95
N ARG A 26 5.09 9.79 20.77
CA ARG A 26 5.05 8.75 19.72
C ARG A 26 5.10 9.36 18.32
N LYS A 27 4.37 10.44 18.06
CA LYS A 27 4.41 11.16 16.78
C LYS A 27 5.84 11.64 16.48
N ALA A 28 6.54 12.21 17.45
CA ALA A 28 7.93 12.63 17.32
C ALA A 28 8.85 11.46 16.91
N LYS A 29 8.79 10.35 17.67
CA LYS A 29 9.58 9.14 17.40
C LYS A 29 9.32 8.52 16.02
N ILE A 30 8.08 8.58 15.52
CA ILE A 30 7.76 8.05 14.19
C ILE A 30 8.35 8.97 13.12
N LEU A 31 8.19 10.29 13.26
CA LEU A 31 8.75 11.26 12.32
C LEU A 31 10.28 11.16 12.22
N ASP A 32 10.96 10.91 13.34
CA ASP A 32 12.41 10.71 13.37
C ASP A 32 12.90 9.49 12.58
N LYS A 33 12.05 8.46 12.45
CA LYS A 33 12.37 7.26 11.66
C LYS A 33 12.17 7.47 10.17
N ILE A 34 11.41 8.48 9.74
CA ILE A 34 11.15 8.76 8.32
C ILE A 34 12.42 9.30 7.68
N LYS A 35 12.98 8.54 6.74
CA LYS A 35 14.14 8.95 5.92
C LYS A 35 13.74 9.34 4.51
N SER A 36 12.72 8.69 3.97
CA SER A 36 12.26 8.82 2.59
C SER A 36 10.73 8.92 2.50
N HIS A 37 10.22 9.37 1.35
CA HIS A 37 8.77 9.42 1.09
C HIS A 37 8.07 8.05 1.15
N SER A 38 8.80 6.95 0.93
CA SER A 38 8.31 5.57 1.09
C SER A 38 8.02 5.18 2.54
N ASP A 39 8.66 5.86 3.50
CA ASP A 39 8.58 5.50 4.92
C ASP A 39 7.45 6.23 5.63
N ILE A 40 6.73 7.11 4.90
CA ILE A 40 5.62 7.88 5.43
C ILE A 40 4.42 6.93 5.59
N PRO A 41 3.84 6.81 6.80
CA PRO A 41 2.63 6.03 6.99
C PRO A 41 1.51 6.52 6.07
N SER A 42 0.79 5.61 5.41
CA SER A 42 -0.30 5.95 4.49
C SER A 42 -1.40 6.79 5.14
N THR A 43 -1.59 6.64 6.46
CA THR A 43 -2.55 7.41 7.26
C THR A 43 -2.11 8.86 7.55
N LEU A 44 -0.82 9.17 7.36
CA LEU A 44 -0.26 10.48 7.64
C LEU A 44 -0.21 11.31 6.36
N THR A 45 -0.92 12.44 6.36
CA THR A 45 -0.93 13.36 5.21
C THR A 45 0.36 14.19 5.19
N CYS A 46 1.12 14.07 4.10
CA CYS A 46 2.29 14.90 3.81
C CYS A 46 1.99 15.84 2.63
N GLY A 47 2.17 17.14 2.82
CA GLY A 47 2.04 18.11 1.73
C GLY A 47 3.30 18.19 0.88
N ALA A 48 3.23 18.97 -0.21
CA ALA A 48 4.37 19.20 -1.10
C ALA A 48 5.56 19.92 -0.42
N SER A 49 5.28 20.71 0.63
CA SER A 49 6.27 21.39 1.47
C SER A 49 6.72 20.58 2.68
N GLY A 50 6.16 19.40 2.91
CA GLY A 50 6.43 18.54 4.06
C GLY A 50 5.24 18.42 5.01
N PHE A 51 5.53 18.01 6.25
CA PHE A 51 4.56 17.89 7.33
C PHE A 51 4.29 19.24 7.99
N SER A 52 3.01 19.55 8.18
CA SER A 52 2.57 20.68 8.99
C SER A 52 2.21 20.22 10.41
N GLN A 53 2.41 21.09 11.40
CA GLN A 53 1.99 20.82 12.77
C GLN A 53 0.48 20.52 12.84
N ALA A 54 -0.33 21.20 12.04
CA ALA A 54 -1.78 20.97 12.00
C ALA A 54 -2.13 19.57 11.48
N SER A 55 -1.47 19.10 10.43
CA SER A 55 -1.65 17.74 9.89
C SER A 55 -1.29 16.69 10.94
N ILE A 56 -0.19 16.89 11.65
CA ILE A 56 0.28 15.96 12.68
C ILE A 56 -0.64 15.96 13.90
N ASN A 57 -1.13 17.12 14.35
CA ASN A 57 -2.07 17.18 15.47
C ASN A 57 -3.38 16.44 15.16
N LYS A 58 -3.86 16.52 13.91
CA LYS A 58 -5.06 15.83 13.44
C LYS A 58 -4.85 14.33 13.18
N TRP A 59 -3.61 13.90 12.98
CA TRP A 59 -3.31 12.50 12.72
C TRP A 59 -3.67 11.61 13.92
N SER A 60 -4.39 10.54 13.63
CA SER A 60 -4.76 9.46 14.54
C SER A 60 -4.58 8.13 13.83
N ASP A 61 -3.94 7.18 14.50
CA ASP A 61 -3.81 5.81 14.03
C ASP A 61 -3.69 4.90 15.26
N GLU A 62 -4.65 3.98 15.38
CA GLU A 62 -4.70 3.02 16.48
C GLU A 62 -3.52 2.05 16.43
N SER A 63 -3.07 1.67 15.23
CA SER A 63 -1.94 0.74 15.02
C SER A 63 -0.63 1.30 15.56
N PHE A 64 -0.47 2.63 15.48
CA PHE A 64 0.70 3.33 16.03
C PHE A 64 0.46 3.88 17.45
N GLY A 65 -0.73 3.68 18.03
CA GLY A 65 -1.10 4.21 19.34
C GLY A 65 -1.08 5.74 19.39
N VAL A 66 -1.50 6.38 18.30
CA VAL A 66 -1.45 7.81 18.07
C VAL A 66 -2.86 8.38 18.02
N VAL A 67 -3.12 9.47 18.75
CA VAL A 67 -4.45 10.08 18.89
C VAL A 67 -4.45 11.49 18.35
N SER A 68 -5.58 11.94 17.81
CA SER A 68 -5.76 13.31 17.38
C SER A 68 -6.01 14.23 18.59
N TYR A 69 -5.45 15.43 18.57
CA TYR A 69 -5.61 16.40 19.65
C TYR A 69 -5.64 17.82 19.11
N SER A 70 -6.27 18.72 19.89
CA SER A 70 -6.38 20.12 19.51
C SER A 70 -5.07 20.87 19.72
N TYR A 71 -4.92 21.99 19.02
CA TYR A 71 -3.78 22.90 19.17
C TYR A 71 -3.55 23.33 20.62
N ASN A 72 -4.63 23.70 21.32
CA ASN A 72 -4.56 24.14 22.72
C ASN A 72 -4.11 23.01 23.65
N SER A 73 -4.53 21.77 23.37
CA SER A 73 -4.13 20.61 24.19
C SER A 73 -2.63 20.33 24.06
N ALA A 74 -2.07 20.51 22.85
CA ALA A 74 -0.65 20.33 22.60
C ALA A 74 0.21 21.38 23.32
N ARG A 75 -0.30 22.61 23.47
CA ARG A 75 0.38 23.74 24.13
C ARG A 75 0.11 23.86 25.64
N ALA A 76 -0.54 22.87 26.23
CA ALA A 76 -0.67 22.84 27.68
C ALA A 76 0.72 22.73 28.33
N GLU A 77 0.90 23.35 29.50
CA GLU A 77 2.19 23.45 30.18
C GLU A 77 2.89 22.10 30.37
N HIS A 78 2.15 21.07 30.77
CA HIS A 78 2.64 19.70 30.94
C HIS A 78 3.11 19.00 29.64
N ASN A 79 2.77 19.56 28.47
CA ASN A 79 3.17 19.05 27.17
C ASN A 79 4.29 19.87 26.53
N ALA A 80 4.81 20.91 27.20
CA ALA A 80 5.79 21.83 26.62
C ALA A 80 7.03 21.10 26.09
N ASP A 81 7.61 20.20 26.88
CA ASP A 81 8.79 19.43 26.50
C ASP A 81 8.50 18.50 25.33
N ALA A 82 7.42 17.71 25.43
CA ALA A 82 6.99 16.80 24.36
C ALA A 82 6.68 17.55 23.06
N LEU A 83 6.07 18.73 23.15
CA LEU A 83 5.78 19.58 21.99
C LEU A 83 7.06 20.10 21.35
N SER A 84 8.06 20.49 22.14
CA SER A 84 9.36 20.94 21.63
C SER A 84 10.07 19.82 20.86
N GLU A 85 10.05 18.60 21.38
CA GLU A 85 10.59 17.40 20.73
C GLU A 85 9.85 17.11 19.42
N LEU A 86 8.52 17.22 19.41
CA LEU A 86 7.71 17.04 18.22
C LEU A 86 8.05 18.07 17.14
N LEU A 87 8.16 19.36 17.49
CA LEU A 87 8.50 20.41 16.53
C LEU A 87 9.89 20.19 15.91
N ASN A 88 10.88 19.84 16.74
CA ASN A 88 12.22 19.48 16.25
C ASN A 88 12.18 18.27 15.31
N SER A 89 11.36 17.27 15.62
CA SER A 89 11.18 16.08 14.77
C SER A 89 10.52 16.42 13.44
N ILE A 90 9.56 17.35 13.44
CA ILE A 90 8.89 17.86 12.22
C ILE A 90 9.90 18.55 11.31
N ASP A 91 10.66 19.50 11.86
CA ASP A 91 11.65 20.26 11.11
C ASP A 91 12.76 19.32 10.60
N GLY A 92 13.19 18.37 11.43
CA GLY A 92 14.13 17.32 11.06
C GLY A 92 13.62 16.47 9.90
N ALA A 93 12.38 15.97 9.98
CA ALA A 93 11.77 15.16 8.92
C ALA A 93 11.61 15.96 7.62
N ASN A 94 11.15 17.21 7.69
CA ASN A 94 11.00 18.08 6.53
C ASN A 94 12.35 18.37 5.86
N ASN A 95 13.40 18.60 6.66
CA ASN A 95 14.76 18.77 6.15
C ASN A 95 15.25 17.49 5.45
N ARG A 96 15.07 16.31 6.07
CA ARG A 96 15.44 15.01 5.46
C ARG A 96 14.73 14.80 4.12
N LEU A 97 13.42 15.04 4.05
CA LEU A 97 12.64 14.92 2.82
C LEU A 97 13.08 15.92 1.75
N LYS A 98 13.38 17.17 2.13
CA LYS A 98 13.92 18.19 1.22
C LYS A 98 15.28 17.79 0.66
N HIS A 99 16.16 17.23 1.49
CA HIS A 99 17.45 16.72 1.06
C HIS A 99 17.33 15.47 0.17
N ALA A 100 16.43 14.55 0.48
CA ALA A 100 16.13 13.39 -0.36
C ALA A 100 15.65 13.82 -1.75
N ARG A 101 14.74 14.81 -1.82
CA ARG A 101 14.28 15.39 -3.08
C ARG A 101 15.42 16.07 -3.85
N LYS A 102 16.26 16.86 -3.16
CA LYS A 102 17.45 17.48 -3.78
C LYS A 102 18.45 16.44 -4.28
N LYS A 103 18.65 15.32 -3.58
CA LYS A 103 19.56 14.25 -4.00
C LYS A 103 19.08 13.61 -5.31
N VAL A 104 17.79 13.28 -5.39
CA VAL A 104 17.16 12.81 -6.63
C VAL A 104 17.32 13.86 -7.73
N GLN A 105 17.07 15.14 -7.41
CA GLN A 105 17.23 16.23 -8.37
C GLN A 105 18.68 16.48 -8.79
N SER A 106 19.67 16.25 -7.92
CA SER A 106 21.09 16.42 -8.24
C SER A 106 21.64 15.27 -9.08
N ILE A 107 21.12 14.04 -8.90
CA ILE A 107 21.38 12.92 -9.81
C ILE A 107 20.82 13.26 -11.20
N SER A 108 19.66 13.90 -11.28
CA SER A 108 19.10 14.41 -12.53
C SER A 108 19.69 15.75 -13.00
N VAL A 109 20.75 16.28 -12.39
CA VAL A 109 21.42 17.54 -12.84
C VAL A 109 22.77 17.26 -13.51
N SER A 110 23.32 16.04 -13.39
CA SER A 110 24.34 15.59 -14.35
C SER A 110 23.76 15.35 -15.75
N ASP A 111 22.44 15.11 -15.85
CA ASP A 111 21.67 15.20 -17.09
C ASP A 111 20.94 16.54 -17.15
N LYS A 112 21.55 17.52 -17.82
CA LYS A 112 20.97 18.84 -18.02
C LYS A 112 19.68 18.76 -18.84
N THR A 113 18.53 18.65 -18.19
CA THR A 113 17.26 19.04 -18.81
C THR A 113 16.46 19.88 -17.81
N LYS A 114 16.20 21.13 -18.23
CA LYS A 114 15.28 22.09 -17.59
C LYS A 114 13.94 21.39 -17.25
N PRO A 115 13.07 21.95 -16.38
CA PRO A 115 11.69 21.48 -16.27
C PRO A 115 10.98 21.84 -17.58
N SER A 116 11.24 21.06 -18.62
CA SER A 116 10.56 21.14 -19.89
C SER A 116 9.17 20.58 -19.62
N ARG A 117 8.14 21.28 -20.10
CA ARG A 117 6.93 20.62 -20.60
C ARG A 117 7.34 19.25 -21.15
N VAL A 118 6.72 18.15 -20.68
CA VAL A 118 6.96 16.80 -21.21
C VAL A 118 7.10 16.93 -22.71
N SER A 119 8.25 16.55 -23.26
CA SER A 119 8.51 16.73 -24.68
C SER A 119 7.39 16.02 -25.43
N VAL A 120 6.84 16.64 -26.47
CA VAL A 120 5.79 16.02 -27.29
C VAL A 120 6.25 14.63 -27.77
N ASP A 121 7.55 14.48 -28.04
CA ASP A 121 8.20 13.22 -28.40
C ASP A 121 8.16 12.17 -27.28
N GLU A 122 8.27 12.59 -26.03
CA GLU A 122 8.21 11.69 -24.87
C GLU A 122 6.77 11.21 -24.65
N VAL A 123 5.77 12.07 -24.87
CA VAL A 123 4.36 11.66 -24.88
C VAL A 123 4.07 10.68 -26.02
N HIS A 124 4.62 10.92 -27.22
CA HIS A 124 4.46 10.02 -28.35
C HIS A 124 5.09 8.65 -28.08
N ARG A 125 6.32 8.61 -27.56
CA ARG A 125 6.98 7.36 -27.15
C ARG A 125 6.20 6.59 -26.11
N LEU A 126 5.74 7.26 -25.04
CA LEU A 126 4.93 6.61 -24.00
C LEU A 126 3.59 6.08 -24.53
N ARG A 127 3.05 6.72 -25.58
CA ARG A 127 1.83 6.27 -26.25
C ARG A 127 2.09 5.03 -27.10
N GLU A 128 3.19 5.01 -27.85
CA GLU A 128 3.63 3.84 -28.62
C GLU A 128 3.89 2.65 -27.70
N GLU A 129 4.66 2.84 -26.62
CA GLU A 129 4.91 1.81 -25.61
C GLU A 129 3.60 1.29 -24.99
N ASN A 130 2.62 2.16 -24.74
CA ASN A 130 1.31 1.74 -24.25
C ASN A 130 0.53 0.90 -25.26
N GLU A 131 0.56 1.24 -26.54
CA GLU A 131 -0.11 0.44 -27.56
C GLU A 131 0.57 -0.92 -27.76
N GLU A 132 1.90 -0.97 -27.74
CA GLU A 132 2.64 -2.23 -27.76
C GLU A 132 2.27 -3.13 -26.59
N LEU A 133 2.19 -2.58 -25.37
CA LEU A 133 1.77 -3.32 -24.19
C LEU A 133 0.33 -3.84 -24.29
N LYS A 134 -0.59 -3.07 -24.87
CA LYS A 134 -1.98 -3.52 -25.10
C LYS A 134 -2.04 -4.67 -26.11
N VAL A 135 -1.26 -4.58 -27.19
CA VAL A 135 -1.17 -5.63 -28.21
C VAL A 135 -0.60 -6.91 -27.58
N ALA A 136 0.52 -6.80 -26.88
CA ALA A 136 1.13 -7.93 -26.19
C ALA A 136 0.18 -8.59 -25.19
N LEU A 137 -0.56 -7.79 -24.41
CA LEU A 137 -1.57 -8.30 -23.48
C LEU A 137 -2.70 -9.04 -24.22
N ALA A 138 -3.20 -8.49 -25.33
CA ALA A 138 -4.23 -9.13 -26.13
C ALA A 138 -3.76 -10.47 -26.73
N GLU A 139 -2.50 -10.56 -27.15
CA GLU A 139 -1.89 -11.81 -27.63
C GLU A 139 -1.79 -12.85 -26.52
N ILE A 140 -1.37 -12.47 -25.31
CA ILE A 140 -1.36 -13.37 -24.14
C ILE A 140 -2.77 -13.89 -23.86
N TYR A 141 -3.77 -13.02 -23.86
CA TYR A 141 -5.17 -13.44 -23.66
C TYR A 141 -5.63 -14.39 -24.77
N ARG A 142 -5.27 -14.12 -26.02
CA ARG A 142 -5.63 -14.99 -27.14
C ARG A 142 -4.99 -16.36 -27.02
N ALA A 143 -3.69 -16.42 -26.71
CA ALA A 143 -2.97 -17.68 -26.48
C ALA A 143 -3.57 -18.46 -25.30
N TYR A 144 -3.92 -17.78 -24.21
CA TYR A 144 -4.56 -18.40 -23.06
C TYR A 144 -5.92 -19.02 -23.41
N MET A 145 -6.75 -18.31 -24.19
CA MET A 145 -8.05 -18.84 -24.62
C MET A 145 -7.90 -20.05 -25.55
N GLN A 146 -6.93 -20.02 -26.47
CA GLN A 146 -6.63 -21.16 -27.34
C GLN A 146 -6.20 -22.39 -26.55
N LEU A 147 -5.41 -22.21 -25.49
CA LEU A 147 -5.00 -23.30 -24.60
C LEU A 147 -6.18 -23.89 -23.83
N LEU A 148 -7.09 -23.04 -23.34
CA LEU A 148 -8.31 -23.52 -22.67
C LEU A 148 -9.18 -24.37 -23.61
N ASP A 149 -9.33 -23.94 -24.86
CA ASP A 149 -10.11 -24.68 -25.84
C ASP A 149 -9.43 -25.99 -26.23
N SER A 150 -8.10 -26.02 -26.38
CA SER A 150 -7.38 -27.28 -26.62
C SER A 150 -7.54 -28.27 -25.47
N CYS A 151 -7.50 -27.81 -24.21
CA CYS A 151 -7.74 -28.70 -23.06
C CYS A 151 -9.16 -29.29 -23.07
N ARG A 152 -10.16 -28.52 -23.51
CA ARG A 152 -11.54 -29.01 -23.64
C ARG A 152 -11.68 -30.03 -24.77
N GLU A 153 -11.01 -29.80 -25.89
CA GLU A 153 -10.98 -30.75 -27.01
C GLU A 153 -10.33 -32.06 -26.58
N ASP A 154 -9.18 -32.00 -25.91
CA ASP A 154 -8.48 -33.18 -25.37
C ASP A 154 -9.37 -33.98 -24.41
N GLU A 155 -10.08 -33.32 -23.49
CA GLU A 155 -11.02 -34.00 -22.59
C GLU A 155 -12.15 -34.72 -23.33
N GLN A 156 -12.66 -34.14 -24.43
CA GLN A 156 -13.70 -34.75 -25.24
C GLN A 156 -13.18 -35.95 -26.00
N ILE A 157 -11.97 -35.84 -26.57
CA ILE A 157 -11.27 -36.91 -27.26
C ILE A 157 -11.01 -38.07 -26.30
N ASP A 158 -10.50 -37.79 -25.10
CA ASP A 158 -10.27 -38.79 -24.06
C ASP A 158 -11.55 -39.52 -23.65
N LYS A 159 -12.66 -38.79 -23.49
CA LYS A 159 -13.97 -39.39 -23.19
C LYS A 159 -14.43 -40.31 -24.33
N ALA A 160 -14.21 -39.92 -25.58
CA ALA A 160 -14.55 -40.74 -26.75
C ALA A 160 -13.70 -42.02 -26.80
N TYR A 161 -12.38 -41.91 -26.61
CA TYR A 161 -11.49 -43.07 -26.56
C TYR A 161 -11.85 -44.04 -25.44
N ARG A 162 -12.14 -43.53 -24.24
CA ARG A 162 -12.59 -44.38 -23.11
C ARG A 162 -13.84 -45.17 -23.46
N LYS A 163 -14.83 -44.55 -24.11
CA LYS A 163 -16.05 -45.25 -24.56
C LYS A 163 -15.73 -46.35 -25.57
N LEU A 164 -14.90 -46.05 -26.56
CA LEU A 164 -14.52 -47.00 -27.60
C LEU A 164 -13.78 -48.22 -27.01
N ILE A 165 -12.84 -48.00 -26.08
CA ILE A 165 -12.13 -49.08 -25.38
C ILE A 165 -13.10 -49.95 -24.58
N LEU A 166 -14.07 -49.35 -23.87
CA LEU A 166 -15.08 -50.11 -23.12
C LEU A 166 -15.97 -50.94 -24.04
N GLU A 167 -16.40 -50.40 -25.18
CA GLU A 167 -17.18 -51.15 -26.16
C GLU A 167 -16.38 -52.31 -26.77
N GLN A 168 -15.12 -52.08 -27.14
CA GLN A 168 -14.23 -53.13 -27.62
C GLN A 168 -14.03 -54.22 -26.56
N ALA A 169 -13.78 -53.85 -25.31
CA ALA A 169 -13.66 -54.80 -24.21
C ALA A 169 -14.94 -55.62 -23.99
N ARG A 170 -16.12 -54.98 -24.13
CA ARG A 170 -17.42 -55.67 -24.06
C ARG A 170 -17.58 -56.69 -25.17
N ILE A 171 -17.25 -56.34 -26.41
CA ILE A 171 -17.34 -57.25 -27.57
C ILE A 171 -16.37 -58.42 -27.41
N LEU A 172 -15.10 -58.15 -27.08
CA LEU A 172 -14.10 -59.18 -26.84
C LEU A 172 -14.48 -60.10 -25.68
N GLY A 173 -15.03 -59.54 -24.60
CA GLY A 173 -15.55 -60.32 -23.47
C GLY A 173 -16.72 -61.23 -23.87
N ALA A 174 -17.68 -60.73 -24.64
CA ALA A 174 -18.80 -61.52 -25.13
C ALA A 174 -18.35 -62.65 -26.06
N ASN A 175 -17.44 -62.38 -27.00
CA ASN A 175 -16.90 -63.38 -27.91
C ASN A 175 -16.12 -64.47 -27.15
N ARG A 176 -15.34 -64.09 -26.13
CA ARG A 176 -14.61 -65.05 -25.28
C ARG A 176 -15.53 -65.97 -24.47
N VAL A 177 -16.70 -65.48 -24.04
CA VAL A 177 -17.70 -66.33 -23.36
C VAL A 177 -18.36 -67.28 -24.35
N ALA A 178 -18.70 -66.80 -25.55
CA ALA A 178 -19.32 -67.60 -26.60
C ALA A 178 -18.41 -68.70 -27.19
N GLU A 179 -17.08 -68.56 -27.11
CA GLU A 179 -16.13 -69.61 -27.52
C GLU A 179 -15.95 -70.74 -26.48
N VAL A 180 -16.47 -70.56 -25.25
CA VAL A 180 -16.32 -71.53 -24.14
C VAL A 180 -17.60 -72.37 -23.92
N GLU A 181 -18.72 -71.98 -24.53
CA GLU A 181 -19.97 -72.77 -24.63
C GLU A 181 -19.97 -73.69 -25.86
#